data_AF-A0A383ENU4-F1
#
_entry.id   AF-A0A383ENU4-F1
#
_cell.length_a   1.000
_cell.length_b   1.000
_cell.length_c   1.000
_cell.angle_alpha   90.00
_cell.angle_beta   90.00
_cell.angle_gamma   90.00
#
_symmetry.space_group_name_H-M   'P 1'
#
loop_
_entity.id
_entity.type
_entity.pdbx_description
1 polymer ?
#
loop_
_entity_poly.entity_id
_entity_poly.type
_entity_poly.pdbx_seq_one_letter_code
_entity_poly.pdbx_strand_id
1 'polypeptide(L)' 'MIDDVGGQVGIVSIEEARELATEKGLDLVEVAPEARPPVVKLMDYGKFKYEAQRAAR' A
#
# COMPACT_ATOMS: atom_id res chain seq x y z
N MET A 1 8.20 -1.00 3.05
CA MET A 1 6.74 -1.12 3.24
C MET A 1 6.26 -0.05 4.20
N ILE A 2 5.11 0.52 3.89
CA ILE A 2 4.35 1.45 4.74
C ILE A 2 3.04 0.76 5.11
N ASP A 3 2.67 0.77 6.38
CA ASP A 3 1.39 0.23 6.83
C ASP A 3 0.21 1.18 6.52
N ASP A 4 -0.99 0.76 6.93
CA ASP A 4 -2.25 1.46 6.73
C ASP A 4 -2.41 2.73 7.59
N VAL A 5 -1.63 2.87 8.67
CA VAL A 5 -1.62 4.06 9.53
C VAL A 5 -0.47 5.02 9.20
N GLY A 6 0.32 4.72 8.18
CA GLY A 6 1.47 5.51 7.75
C GLY A 6 2.77 5.20 8.51
N GLY A 7 2.77 4.15 9.34
CA GLY A 7 3.96 3.61 9.98
C GLY A 7 4.91 2.97 8.97
N GLN A 8 6.20 3.21 9.14
CA GLN A 8 7.24 2.56 8.34
C GLN A 8 7.57 1.19 8.94
N VAL A 9 7.17 0.13 8.24
CA VAL A 9 7.47 -1.26 8.63
C VAL A 9 8.89 -1.65 8.25
N GLY A 10 9.47 -1.00 7.23
CA GLY A 10 10.82 -1.27 6.74
C GLY A 10 10.85 -2.18 5.52
N ILE A 11 11.98 -2.85 5.27
CA ILE A 11 12.13 -3.79 4.14
C ILE A 11 11.64 -5.16 4.60
N VAL A 12 10.64 -5.70 3.90
CA VAL A 12 10.05 -7.01 4.15
C VAL A 12 10.00 -7.81 2.86
N SER A 13 9.80 -9.13 2.95
CA SER A 13 9.53 -9.96 1.77
C SER A 13 8.17 -9.62 1.17
N ILE A 14 7.97 -10.00 -0.09
CA ILE A 14 6.69 -9.77 -0.76
C ILE A 14 5.59 -10.68 -0.17
N GLU A 15 5.94 -11.88 0.29
CA GLU A 15 5.03 -12.79 0.97
C GLU A 15 4.51 -12.17 2.27
N GLU A 16 5.40 -11.66 3.12
CA GLU A 16 5.04 -11.03 4.40
C GLU A 16 4.16 -9.80 4.17
N ALA A 17 4.48 -8.99 3.15
CA ALA A 17 3.65 -7.85 2.78
C ALA A 17 2.24 -8.25 2.30
N ARG A 18 2.12 -9.36 1.56
CA ARG A 18 0.82 -9.88 1.09
C ARG A 18 0.01 -10.51 2.21
N GLU A 19 0.66 -11.20 3.15
CA GLU A 19 0.02 -11.76 4.34
C GLU A 19 -0.56 -10.65 5.21
N LEU A 20 0.23 -9.60 5.50
CA LEU A 20 -0.23 -8.43 6.26
C LEU A 20 -1.42 -7.72 5.58
N ALA A 21 -1.37 -7.57 4.25
CA ALA A 21 -2.49 -7.02 3.50
C ALA A 21 -3.76 -7.87 3.66
N THR A 22 -3.61 -9.20 3.56
CA THR A 22 -4.72 -10.16 3.67
C THR A 22 -5.30 -10.18 5.08
N GLU A 23 -4.46 -10.20 6.12
CA GLU A 23 -4.87 -10.19 7.53
C GLU A 23 -5.67 -8.92 7.86
N LYS A 24 -5.28 -7.78 7.28
CA LYS A 24 -5.96 -6.50 7.47
C LYS A 24 -7.14 -6.27 6.53
N GLY A 25 -7.36 -7.14 5.55
CA GLY A 25 -8.38 -6.96 4.51
C GLY A 25 -8.15 -5.73 3.64
N LEU A 26 -6.89 -5.38 3.39
CA LEU A 26 -6.47 -4.23 2.60
C LEU A 26 -5.74 -4.67 1.33
N ASP A 27 -5.52 -3.73 0.41
CA ASP A 27 -4.71 -3.97 -0.78
C ASP A 27 -3.24 -3.64 -0.53
N LEU A 28 -2.35 -4.45 -1.10
CA LEU A 28 -0.93 -4.13 -1.22
C LEU A 28 -0.72 -3.31 -2.49
N VAL A 29 -0.45 -2.01 -2.34
CA VAL A 29 -0.31 -1.08 -3.46
C VAL A 29 1.13 -0.62 -3.61
N GLU A 30 1.71 -0.81 -4.80
CA GLU A 30 3.02 -0.25 -5.14
C GLU A 30 2.89 1.26 -5.35
N VAL A 31 3.57 2.05 -4.52
CA VAL A 31 3.54 3.53 -4.59
C VAL A 31 4.82 4.11 -5.19
N ALA A 32 5.93 3.37 -5.14
CA ALA A 32 7.17 3.73 -5.82
C ALA A 32 7.85 2.47 -6.39
N PRO A 33 7.44 2.02 -7.59
CA PRO A 33 8.01 0.82 -8.22
C PRO A 33 9.45 1.02 -8.70
N GLU A 34 9.85 2.26 -8.98
CA GLU A 34 11.21 2.63 -9.41
C GLU A 34 12.25 2.59 -8.27
N ALA A 35 11.80 2.55 -7.01
CA ALA A 35 12.67 2.53 -5.86
C ALA A 35 13.39 1.17 -5.71
N ARG A 36 14.55 1.16 -5.06
CA ARG A 36 15.31 -0.06 -4.76
C ARG A 36 15.58 -0.14 -3.25
N PRO A 37 14.84 -0.97 -2.50
CA PRO A 37 13.73 -1.83 -2.94
C PRO A 37 12.44 -1.04 -3.29
N PRO A 38 11.52 -1.62 -4.08
CA PRO A 38 10.23 -1.00 -4.37
C PRO A 38 9.46 -0.67 -3.09
N VAL A 39 8.77 0.47 -3.08
CA VAL A 39 7.97 0.89 -1.93
C VAL A 39 6.52 0.51 -2.15
N VAL A 40 6.05 -0.38 -1.27
CA VAL A 40 4.65 -0.80 -1.17
C VAL A 40 3.97 -0.19 0.06
N LYS A 41 2.69 0.11 -0.06
CA LYS A 41 1.84 0.64 1.02
C LYS A 41 0.54 -0.16 1.13
N LEU A 42 0.11 -0.44 2.36
CA LEU A 42 -1.21 -1.02 2.62
C LEU A 42 -2.28 0.06 2.57
N MET A 43 -3.29 -0.11 1.72
CA MET A 43 -4.43 0.81 1.63
C MET A 43 -5.62 0.17 0.92
N ASP A 44 -6.81 0.76 1.04
CA ASP A 44 -7.95 0.45 0.18
C ASP A 44 -7.79 1.20 -1.16
N TYR A 45 -7.44 0.47 -2.21
CA TYR A 45 -7.19 1.06 -3.52
C TYR A 45 -8.46 1.55 -4.21
N GLY A 46 -9.60 0.88 -3.95
CA GLY A 46 -10.89 1.26 -4.49
C GLY A 46 -11.34 2.62 -3.95
N LYS A 47 -11.26 2.80 -2.63
CA LYS A 47 -11.54 4.08 -1.96
C LYS A 47 -10.59 5.17 -2.42
N PHE A 48 -9.29 4.88 -2.49
CA PHE A 48 -8.29 5.85 -2.97
C PHE A 48 -8.61 6.36 -4.38
N LYS A 49 -8.94 5.46 -5.32
CA LYS A 49 -9.34 5.84 -6.68
C LYS A 49 -10.58 6.73 -6.68
N TYR A 50 -11.58 6.38 -5.89
CA TYR A 50 -12.82 7.15 -5.78
C TYR A 50 -12.56 8.57 -5.24
N GLU A 51 -11.76 8.71 -4.19
CA GLU A 51 -11.39 10.01 -3.63
C GLU A 51 -10.55 10.85 -4.60
N ALA A 52 -9.57 10.23 -5.27
CA ALA A 52 -8.75 10.91 -6.28
C ALA A 52 -9.58 11.43 -7.47
N GLN A 53 -10.55 10.65 -7.95
CA GLN A 53 -11.47 11.07 -8.99
C GLN A 53 -12.37 12.23 -8.57
N ARG A 54 -12.79 12.29 -7.29
CA ARG A 54 -13.58 13.38 -6.75
C ARG A 54 -12.77 14.66 -6.55
N ALA A 55 -11.51 14.56 -6.13
CA ALA A 55 -10.63 15.70 -5.90
C ALA A 55 -10.19 16.39 -7.21
N ALA A 56 -10.21 15.67 -8.33
CA ALA A 56 -9.89 16.20 -9.65
C ALA A 56 -11.06 16.97 -10.32
N ARG A 57 -12.19 17.14 -9.63
CA ARG A 57 -13.43 17.72 -10.14
C ARG A 57 -13.79 18.99 -9.39
#